data_AF-A0A845F175-F1
#
_entry.id   AF-A0A845F175-F1
#
_cell.length_a   1.000
_cell.length_b   1.000
_cell.length_c   1.000
_cell.angle_alpha   90.00
_cell.angle_beta   90.00
_cell.angle_gamma   90.00
#
_symmetry.space_group_name_H-M   'P 1'
#
loop_
_entity.id
_entity.type
_entity.pdbx_description
1 polymer ?
#
loop_
_entity_poly.entity_id
_entity_poly.type
_entity_poly.pdbx_seq_one_letter_code
_entity_poly.pdbx_strand_id
1 'polypeptide(L)'
;MGKREISDKEMLAYLRFRTPEDNRVTIIFMVLFFIDFMGFLPSLIGSFSKLFFIAALVPAIILNLWTLVYILAPFKLEKSFHLFIGIFSIVSTYLYWLGIEKIIYIDIGVKGNVPFTIGLFTLVLCLAIFYFYTRYRFQRAKYPQTNREREKLSGFDILVSVAIIMGSNQLWRFINITGVMVSYVQIGLFCLMSFITLHMIGSLHPYNFIRKNIKVVQKVYPDFEISKKERKAQGDIYTIALLKRDELSDRDIQSVTDELGDLQNISSVKKVRMENFDVGGLQNVFQKVDPTVEGIAVIKVDESRLEEEKKKMERTKRWKYFFKKIPEKEYEKVENRVLLDPKQSKLYAERLTEVRAFLLKEKG
;
A
#
# COMPACT_ATOMS: atom_id res chain seq x y z
N MET A 1 24.38 19.64 -17.74
CA MET A 1 24.05 18.24 -17.39
C MET A 1 22.77 17.85 -18.11
N GLY A 2 22.86 16.99 -19.12
CA GLY A 2 21.69 16.55 -19.89
C GLY A 2 20.70 15.78 -19.01
N LYS A 3 19.40 16.03 -19.17
CA LYS A 3 18.35 15.23 -18.55
C LYS A 3 18.46 13.80 -19.08
N ARG A 4 18.90 12.87 -18.24
CA ARG A 4 18.85 11.44 -18.53
C ARG A 4 17.37 11.05 -18.63
N GLU A 5 16.93 10.55 -19.78
CA GLU A 5 15.61 9.93 -19.91
C GLU A 5 15.59 8.68 -19.02
N ILE A 6 14.63 8.65 -18.08
CA ILE A 6 14.43 7.54 -17.17
C ILE A 6 13.55 6.53 -17.92
N SER A 7 14.01 5.28 -18.03
CA SER A 7 13.24 4.22 -18.68
C SER A 7 11.94 3.93 -17.91
N ASP A 8 10.86 3.56 -18.61
CA ASP A 8 9.57 3.16 -17.99
C ASP A 8 9.76 2.07 -16.92
N LYS A 9 10.73 1.15 -17.11
CA LYS A 9 11.08 0.10 -16.13
C LYS A 9 11.79 0.64 -14.89
N GLU A 10 12.66 1.64 -15.05
CA GLU A 10 13.28 2.36 -13.93
C GLU A 10 12.25 3.21 -13.19
N MET A 11 11.26 3.77 -13.90
CA MET A 11 10.18 4.53 -13.31
C MET A 11 9.18 3.64 -12.54
N LEU A 12 8.83 2.46 -13.05
CA LEU A 12 8.05 1.43 -12.34
C LEU A 12 8.75 0.98 -11.06
N ALA A 13 10.07 0.81 -11.12
CA ALA A 13 10.85 0.45 -9.95
C ALA A 13 11.00 1.61 -8.94
N TYR A 14 11.00 2.86 -9.43
CA TYR A 14 11.04 4.08 -8.63
C TYR A 14 9.70 4.42 -7.97
N LEU A 15 8.60 4.19 -8.68
CA LEU A 15 7.21 4.47 -8.27
C LEU A 15 6.48 3.14 -8.06
N ARG A 16 6.87 2.41 -7.02
CA ARG A 16 6.12 1.23 -6.55
C ARG A 16 4.89 1.70 -5.78
N PHE A 17 3.87 2.18 -6.51
CA PHE A 17 2.64 2.66 -5.90
C PHE A 17 1.91 1.55 -5.16
N ARG A 18 1.44 1.87 -3.96
CA ARG A 18 0.48 1.05 -3.22
C ARG A 18 -0.93 1.39 -3.69
N THR A 19 -1.86 0.45 -3.54
CA THR A 19 -3.25 0.71 -3.90
C THR A 19 -3.82 1.85 -3.04
N PRO A 20 -4.77 2.65 -3.55
CA PRO A 20 -5.41 3.71 -2.76
C PRO A 20 -6.07 3.20 -1.48
N GLU A 21 -6.58 1.96 -1.51
CA GLU A 21 -7.21 1.34 -0.36
C GLU A 21 -6.19 0.99 0.72
N ASP A 22 -5.02 0.45 0.35
CA ASP A 22 -3.90 0.22 1.27
C ASP A 22 -3.35 1.54 1.83
N ASN A 23 -3.25 2.57 0.99
CA ASN A 23 -2.81 3.91 1.40
C ASN A 23 -3.75 4.49 2.46
N ARG A 24 -5.06 4.34 2.30
CA ARG A 24 -6.06 4.78 3.27
C ARG A 24 -5.87 4.07 4.61
N VAL A 25 -5.80 2.73 4.61
CA VAL A 25 -5.63 1.95 5.84
C VAL A 25 -4.32 2.31 6.54
N THR A 26 -3.26 2.47 5.76
CA THR A 26 -1.93 2.87 6.26
C THR A 26 -1.97 4.22 6.96
N ILE A 27 -2.60 5.25 6.35
CA ILE A 27 -2.71 6.58 6.95
C ILE A 27 -3.51 6.55 8.26
N ILE A 28 -4.65 5.84 8.27
CA ILE A 28 -5.49 5.72 9.47
C ILE A 28 -4.68 5.12 10.62
N PHE A 29 -4.02 3.99 10.36
CA PHE A 29 -3.18 3.34 11.37
C PHE A 29 -2.04 4.25 11.83
N MET A 30 -1.36 4.91 10.89
CA MET A 30 -0.25 5.80 11.19
C MET A 30 -0.65 6.94 12.11
N VAL A 31 -1.75 7.64 11.82
CA VAL A 31 -2.20 8.76 12.67
C VAL A 31 -2.71 8.29 14.02
N LEU A 32 -3.59 7.29 14.05
CA LEU A 32 -4.13 6.79 15.33
C LEU A 32 -3.03 6.27 16.25
N PHE A 33 -2.05 5.53 15.71
CA PHE A 33 -0.99 4.95 16.53
C PHE A 33 0.15 5.94 16.82
N PHE A 34 0.79 6.51 15.79
CA PHE A 34 1.99 7.31 16.00
C PHE A 34 1.70 8.74 16.47
N ILE A 35 0.61 9.35 16.01
CA ILE A 35 0.23 10.72 16.41
C ILE A 35 -0.62 10.66 17.66
N ASP A 36 -1.78 9.99 17.64
CA ASP A 36 -2.73 10.11 18.74
C ASP A 36 -2.28 9.32 19.97
N PHE A 37 -1.99 8.03 19.80
CA PHE A 37 -1.62 7.15 20.91
C PHE A 37 -0.19 7.40 21.42
N MET A 38 0.80 7.42 20.52
CA MET A 38 2.21 7.55 20.93
C MET A 38 2.66 9.01 21.04
N GLY A 39 2.13 9.94 20.25
CA GLY A 39 2.60 11.33 20.22
C GLY A 39 1.85 12.24 21.17
N PHE A 40 0.52 12.21 21.12
CA PHE A 40 -0.36 13.16 21.80
C PHE A 40 -0.79 12.67 23.18
N LEU A 41 -1.22 11.41 23.33
CA LEU A 41 -1.66 10.84 24.61
C LEU A 41 -0.66 11.07 25.76
N PRO A 42 0.67 10.95 25.58
CA PRO A 42 1.62 11.20 26.66
C PRO A 42 1.64 12.64 27.17
N SER A 43 1.13 13.61 26.39
CA SER A 43 0.97 14.99 26.86
C SER A 43 -0.11 15.11 27.95
N LEU A 44 -1.11 14.22 27.93
CA LEU A 44 -2.23 14.15 28.88
C LEU A 44 -1.94 13.32 30.13
N ILE A 45 -0.99 12.38 30.05
CA ILE A 45 -0.67 11.44 31.14
C ILE A 45 0.50 11.96 31.97
N GLY A 46 0.54 11.62 33.26
CA GLY A 46 1.59 12.04 34.18
C GLY A 46 1.44 13.51 34.60
N SER A 47 2.56 14.20 34.80
CA SER A 47 2.55 15.60 35.22
C SER A 47 2.07 16.50 34.08
N PHE A 48 0.89 17.10 34.24
CA PHE A 48 0.28 17.92 33.20
C PHE A 48 1.00 19.27 33.05
N SER A 49 1.23 19.68 31.80
CA SER A 49 1.68 21.03 31.46
C SER A 49 0.88 21.58 30.29
N LYS A 50 0.18 22.70 30.52
CA LYS A 50 -0.65 23.37 29.53
C LYS A 50 0.14 23.78 28.28
N LEU A 51 1.39 24.20 28.46
CA LEU A 51 2.24 24.65 27.36
C LEU A 51 2.55 23.49 26.40
N PHE A 52 3.07 22.38 26.93
CA PHE A 52 3.38 21.18 26.15
C PHE A 52 2.12 20.55 25.55
N PHE A 53 1.01 20.57 26.27
CA PHE A 53 -0.28 20.10 25.78
C PHE A 53 -0.74 20.85 24.53
N ILE A 54 -0.76 22.19 24.57
CA ILE A 54 -1.18 23.00 23.41
C ILE A 54 -0.22 22.82 22.24
N ALA A 55 1.10 22.77 22.51
CA ALA A 55 2.12 22.54 21.48
C ALA A 55 1.96 21.19 20.77
N ALA A 56 1.49 20.15 21.47
CA ALA A 56 1.19 18.84 20.87
C ALA A 56 -0.19 18.80 20.18
N LEU A 57 -1.20 19.47 20.75
CA LEU A 57 -2.59 19.44 20.28
C LEU A 57 -2.73 20.00 18.86
N VAL A 58 -2.15 21.18 18.60
CA VAL A 58 -2.28 21.88 17.32
C VAL A 58 -1.85 21.00 16.13
N PRO A 59 -0.61 20.47 16.08
CA PRO A 59 -0.19 19.62 14.96
C PRO A 59 -0.95 18.29 14.90
N ALA A 60 -1.37 17.71 16.03
CA ALA A 60 -2.17 16.50 16.04
C ALA A 60 -3.54 16.70 15.39
N ILE A 61 -4.24 17.81 15.71
CA ILE A 61 -5.53 18.16 15.08
C ILE A 61 -5.35 18.35 13.57
N ILE A 62 -4.31 19.08 13.14
CA ILE A 62 -4.05 19.34 11.72
C ILE A 62 -3.88 18.02 10.95
N LEU A 63 -3.08 17.08 11.47
CA LEU A 63 -2.89 15.78 10.81
C LEU A 63 -4.15 14.92 10.81
N ASN A 64 -4.93 14.94 11.89
CA ASN A 64 -6.21 14.23 11.95
C ASN A 64 -7.21 14.78 10.91
N LEU A 65 -7.34 16.10 10.80
CA LEU A 65 -8.18 16.72 9.78
C LEU A 65 -7.69 16.38 8.37
N TRP A 66 -6.39 16.42 8.12
CA TRP A 66 -5.84 16.04 6.82
C TRP A 66 -6.09 14.56 6.51
N THR A 67 -6.03 13.70 7.53
CA THR A 67 -6.33 12.27 7.41
C THR A 67 -7.76 12.02 6.97
N LEU A 68 -8.74 12.78 7.46
CA LEU A 68 -10.14 12.67 7.02
C LEU A 68 -10.27 12.86 5.51
N VAL A 69 -9.50 13.77 4.91
CA VAL A 69 -9.49 13.99 3.46
C VAL A 69 -9.07 12.72 2.70
N TYR A 70 -8.06 11.99 3.20
CA TYR A 70 -7.62 10.70 2.63
C TYR A 70 -8.61 9.56 2.84
N ILE A 71 -9.40 9.60 3.92
CA ILE A 71 -10.46 8.61 4.15
C ILE A 71 -11.57 8.78 3.11
N LEU A 72 -11.94 10.03 2.82
CA LEU A 72 -13.03 10.37 1.90
C LEU A 72 -12.64 10.19 0.43
N ALA A 73 -11.41 10.54 0.05
CA ALA A 73 -10.99 10.58 -1.35
C ALA A 73 -9.58 9.96 -1.60
N PRO A 74 -9.32 8.70 -1.22
CA PRO A 74 -7.99 8.12 -1.34
C PRO A 74 -7.49 8.02 -2.79
N PHE A 75 -8.40 7.77 -3.74
CA PHE A 75 -8.09 7.59 -5.17
C PHE A 75 -7.64 8.87 -5.87
N LYS A 76 -8.20 10.03 -5.49
CA LYS A 76 -7.84 11.34 -6.07
C LYS A 76 -6.53 11.89 -5.49
N LEU A 77 -6.07 11.33 -4.38
CA LEU A 77 -5.01 11.89 -3.57
C LEU A 77 -3.71 11.08 -3.60
N GLU A 78 -3.56 10.13 -4.53
CA GLU A 78 -2.39 9.27 -4.66
C GLU A 78 -1.06 10.03 -4.74
N LYS A 79 -0.98 11.14 -5.48
CA LYS A 79 0.22 12.00 -5.49
C LYS A 79 0.50 12.58 -4.12
N SER A 80 -0.53 13.18 -3.52
CA SER A 80 -0.40 13.88 -2.24
C SER A 80 -0.10 12.93 -1.07
N PHE A 81 -0.40 11.63 -1.21
CA PHE A 81 -0.06 10.62 -0.21
C PHE A 81 1.43 10.65 0.17
N HIS A 82 2.33 10.76 -0.81
CA HIS A 82 3.77 10.83 -0.53
C HIS A 82 4.17 12.11 0.21
N LEU A 83 3.47 13.21 -0.03
CA LEU A 83 3.63 14.44 0.73
C LEU A 83 3.15 14.24 2.18
N PHE A 84 1.97 13.64 2.35
CA PHE A 84 1.41 13.35 3.67
C PHE A 84 2.38 12.53 4.51
N ILE A 85 2.93 11.43 3.97
CA ILE A 85 3.90 10.58 4.70
C ILE A 85 5.16 11.37 5.10
N GLY A 86 5.64 12.24 4.22
CA GLY A 86 6.78 13.10 4.51
C GLY A 86 6.51 14.13 5.62
N ILE A 87 5.34 14.78 5.61
CA ILE A 87 4.94 15.75 6.66
C ILE A 87 4.60 15.03 7.97
N PHE A 88 3.92 13.89 7.90
CA PHE A 88 3.66 13.01 9.03
C PHE A 88 4.95 12.68 9.77
N SER A 89 6.02 12.31 9.05
CA SER A 89 7.35 12.04 9.63
C SER A 89 7.90 13.22 10.44
N ILE A 90 7.80 14.43 9.91
CA ILE A 90 8.27 15.65 10.57
C ILE A 90 7.46 15.90 11.85
N VAL A 91 6.14 15.84 11.74
CA VAL A 91 5.22 16.13 12.85
C VAL A 91 5.31 15.08 13.95
N SER A 92 5.34 13.78 13.63
CA SER A 92 5.47 12.73 14.64
C SER A 92 6.79 12.83 15.40
N THR A 93 7.89 13.10 14.68
CA THR A 93 9.21 13.29 15.30
C THR A 93 9.23 14.51 16.21
N TYR A 94 8.57 15.60 15.80
CA TYR A 94 8.37 16.78 16.64
C TYR A 94 7.56 16.45 17.91
N LEU A 95 6.48 15.68 17.81
CA LEU A 95 5.69 15.28 18.98
C LEU A 95 6.49 14.43 19.97
N TYR A 96 7.33 13.53 19.48
CA TYR A 96 8.21 12.74 20.35
C TYR A 96 9.30 13.58 21.01
N TRP A 97 9.89 14.53 20.27
CA TRP A 97 10.80 15.50 20.86
C TRP A 97 10.09 16.34 21.94
N LEU A 98 8.88 16.86 21.69
CA LEU A 98 8.09 17.56 22.70
C LEU A 98 7.81 16.68 23.94
N GLY A 99 7.52 15.40 23.74
CA GLY A 99 7.34 14.45 24.83
C GLY A 99 8.59 14.30 25.70
N ILE A 100 9.77 14.23 25.07
CA ILE A 100 11.06 14.20 25.76
C ILE A 100 11.29 15.51 26.54
N GLU A 101 11.06 16.66 25.92
CA GLU A 101 11.21 17.96 26.59
C GLU A 101 10.26 18.10 27.79
N LYS A 102 9.00 17.68 27.65
CA LYS A 102 8.04 17.66 28.76
C LYS A 102 8.60 16.83 29.92
N ILE A 103 9.10 15.63 29.66
CA ILE A 103 9.66 14.74 30.69
C ILE A 103 10.87 15.41 31.37
N ILE A 104 11.80 15.98 30.62
CA ILE A 104 13.01 16.63 31.15
C ILE A 104 12.64 17.81 32.08
N TYR A 105 11.72 18.66 31.64
CA TYR A 105 11.39 19.88 32.36
C TYR A 105 10.38 19.69 33.49
N ILE A 106 9.39 18.82 33.30
CA ILE A 106 8.27 18.67 34.23
C ILE A 106 8.48 17.49 35.17
N ASP A 107 8.84 16.31 34.64
CA ASP A 107 8.95 15.09 35.45
C ASP A 107 10.32 14.97 36.13
N ILE A 108 11.41 15.34 35.44
CA ILE A 108 12.78 15.33 36.00
C ILE A 108 13.10 16.66 36.70
N GLY A 109 12.48 17.76 36.28
CA GLY A 109 12.63 19.07 36.92
C GLY A 109 13.93 19.81 36.57
N VAL A 110 14.53 19.53 35.41
CA VAL A 110 15.73 20.23 34.94
C VAL A 110 15.41 21.70 34.70
N LYS A 111 16.29 22.60 35.15
CA LYS A 111 16.13 24.06 34.98
C LYS A 111 17.03 24.60 33.87
N GLY A 112 16.61 25.70 33.25
CA GLY A 112 17.37 26.43 32.23
C GLY A 112 17.12 25.94 30.80
N ASN A 113 17.61 26.69 29.81
CA ASN A 113 17.24 26.49 28.40
C ASN A 113 18.19 25.56 27.62
N VAL A 114 19.22 25.04 28.27
CA VAL A 114 20.25 24.23 27.62
C VAL A 114 19.68 22.93 27.03
N PRO A 115 18.89 22.11 27.77
CA PRO A 115 18.30 20.89 27.22
C PRO A 115 17.43 21.18 25.99
N PHE A 116 16.55 22.18 26.07
CA PHE A 116 15.69 22.59 24.96
C PHE A 116 16.49 22.99 23.70
N THR A 117 17.55 23.78 23.88
CA THR A 117 18.37 24.26 22.75
C THR A 117 19.09 23.11 22.06
N ILE A 118 19.67 22.21 22.85
CA ILE A 118 20.34 21.00 22.34
C ILE A 118 19.32 20.10 21.65
N GLY A 119 18.17 19.84 22.27
CA GLY A 119 17.11 18.99 21.73
C GLY A 119 16.58 19.53 20.40
N LEU A 120 16.32 20.84 20.31
CA LEU A 120 15.87 21.46 19.07
C LEU A 120 16.93 21.36 17.96
N PHE A 121 18.20 21.60 18.29
CA PHE A 121 19.29 21.43 17.32
C PHE A 121 19.39 19.98 16.84
N THR A 122 19.30 19.01 17.74
CA THR A 122 19.31 17.58 17.41
C THR A 122 18.13 17.20 16.52
N LEU A 123 16.92 17.69 16.81
CA LEU A 123 15.73 17.45 15.98
C LEU A 123 15.97 17.90 14.53
N VAL A 124 16.42 19.14 14.35
CA VAL A 124 16.68 19.71 13.01
C VAL A 124 17.79 18.94 12.30
N LEU A 125 18.88 18.62 12.99
CA LEU A 125 20.00 17.87 12.44
C LEU A 125 19.57 16.47 12.00
N CYS A 126 18.81 15.74 12.83
CA CYS A 126 18.29 14.42 12.49
C CYS A 126 17.37 14.48 11.27
N LEU A 127 16.44 15.43 11.19
CA LEU A 127 15.56 15.61 10.03
C LEU A 127 16.39 15.85 8.75
N ALA A 128 17.40 16.71 8.81
CA ALA A 128 18.28 16.99 7.68
C ALA A 128 19.09 15.74 7.24
N ILE A 129 19.75 15.07 8.19
CA ILE A 129 20.54 13.86 7.91
C ILE A 129 19.66 12.79 7.27
N PHE A 130 18.49 12.49 7.85
CA PHE A 130 17.60 11.46 7.32
C PHE A 130 17.02 11.83 5.95
N TYR A 131 16.70 13.10 5.73
CA TYR A 131 16.29 13.57 4.41
C TYR A 131 17.37 13.35 3.35
N PHE A 132 18.62 13.77 3.62
CA PHE A 132 19.72 13.61 2.67
C PHE A 132 20.17 12.17 2.51
N TYR A 133 20.27 11.41 3.60
CA TYR A 133 20.61 9.98 3.59
C TYR A 133 19.61 9.20 2.74
N THR A 134 18.32 9.42 2.97
CA THR A 134 17.28 8.70 2.25
C THR A 134 17.26 9.09 0.78
N ARG A 135 17.40 10.38 0.47
CA ARG A 135 17.57 10.87 -0.91
C ARG A 135 18.78 10.24 -1.61
N TYR A 136 19.92 10.16 -0.93
CA TYR A 136 21.14 9.56 -1.46
C TYR A 136 20.98 8.04 -1.71
N ARG A 137 20.38 7.32 -0.76
CA ARG A 137 20.01 5.89 -0.93
C ARG A 137 19.09 5.69 -2.13
N PHE A 138 18.09 6.55 -2.31
CA PHE A 138 17.19 6.51 -3.47
C PHE A 138 17.92 6.77 -4.80
N GLN A 139 18.92 7.66 -4.83
CA GLN A 139 19.70 7.93 -6.05
C GLN A 139 20.70 6.82 -6.41
N ARG A 140 21.24 6.12 -5.40
CA ARG A 140 22.25 5.06 -5.59
C ARG A 140 21.68 3.65 -5.70
N ALA A 141 20.46 3.41 -5.26
CA ALA A 141 19.82 2.11 -5.42
C ALA A 141 19.63 1.80 -6.92
N LYS A 142 20.53 1.00 -7.50
CA LYS A 142 20.20 0.19 -8.67
C LYS A 142 18.99 -0.64 -8.25
N TYR A 143 17.83 -0.35 -8.81
CA TYR A 143 16.60 -0.98 -8.37
C TYR A 143 16.72 -2.50 -8.42
N PRO A 144 16.50 -3.22 -7.31
CA PRO A 144 16.43 -4.67 -7.37
C PRO A 144 15.20 -5.07 -8.18
N GLN A 145 15.47 -5.72 -9.32
CA GLN A 145 14.51 -5.97 -10.39
C GLN A 145 13.49 -7.06 -10.05
N THR A 146 13.60 -7.72 -8.89
CA THR A 146 12.83 -8.91 -8.59
C THR A 146 12.18 -8.86 -7.20
N ASN A 147 10.95 -9.40 -7.11
CA ASN A 147 10.18 -9.56 -5.87
C ASN A 147 10.86 -10.50 -4.85
N ARG A 148 11.91 -11.24 -5.23
CA ARG A 148 12.63 -12.19 -4.37
C ARG A 148 13.53 -11.54 -3.31
N GLU A 149 13.90 -10.27 -3.46
CA GLU A 149 14.69 -9.57 -2.42
C GLU A 149 13.82 -9.02 -1.27
N ARG A 150 12.49 -9.23 -1.33
CA ARG A 150 11.51 -8.66 -0.41
C ARG A 150 11.25 -9.49 0.86
N GLU A 151 11.73 -10.74 0.93
CA GLU A 151 11.36 -11.67 2.02
C GLU A 151 12.31 -11.71 3.20
N LYS A 152 13.46 -11.02 3.14
CA LYS A 152 14.23 -10.80 4.37
C LYS A 152 13.69 -9.56 5.05
N LEU A 153 12.67 -9.73 5.91
CA LEU A 153 12.53 -8.81 7.04
C LEU A 153 13.93 -8.65 7.61
N SER A 154 14.44 -7.42 7.61
CA SER A 154 15.73 -7.15 8.24
C SER A 154 15.62 -7.66 9.67
N GLY A 155 16.66 -8.30 10.22
CA GLY A 155 16.67 -8.68 11.63
C GLY A 155 16.29 -7.50 12.54
N PHE A 156 16.51 -6.27 12.05
CA PHE A 156 16.06 -5.01 12.63
C PHE A 156 14.53 -4.84 12.70
N ASP A 157 13.77 -5.21 11.66
CA ASP A 157 12.31 -5.06 11.61
C ASP A 157 11.62 -6.06 12.57
N ILE A 158 12.18 -7.27 12.68
CA ILE A 158 11.75 -8.29 13.66
C ILE A 158 12.11 -7.84 15.07
N LEU A 159 13.32 -7.33 15.28
CA LEU A 159 13.77 -6.80 16.57
C LEU A 159 12.91 -5.62 17.04
N VAL A 160 12.56 -4.70 16.15
CA VAL A 160 11.67 -3.56 16.43
C VAL A 160 10.24 -4.04 16.74
N SER A 161 9.71 -5.01 15.98
CA SER A 161 8.38 -5.57 16.21
C SER A 161 8.29 -6.34 17.54
N VAL A 162 9.32 -7.13 17.86
CA VAL A 162 9.44 -7.85 19.13
C VAL A 162 9.65 -6.88 20.30
N ALA A 163 10.44 -5.81 20.13
CA ALA A 163 10.61 -4.77 21.14
C ALA A 163 9.31 -4.00 21.43
N ILE A 164 8.48 -3.75 20.42
CA ILE A 164 7.15 -3.13 20.58
C ILE A 164 6.20 -4.05 21.35
N ILE A 165 6.17 -5.35 21.02
CA ILE A 165 5.28 -6.34 21.66
C ILE A 165 5.75 -6.64 23.10
N MET A 166 7.05 -6.87 23.32
CA MET A 166 7.61 -7.10 24.67
C MET A 166 7.56 -5.83 25.54
N GLY A 167 7.78 -4.65 24.95
CA GLY A 167 7.63 -3.36 25.62
C GLY A 167 6.19 -3.07 26.05
N SER A 168 5.18 -3.44 25.24
CA SER A 168 3.77 -3.24 25.59
C SER A 168 3.28 -4.08 26.78
N ASN A 169 3.79 -5.30 26.95
CA ASN A 169 3.45 -6.16 28.09
C ASN A 169 4.19 -5.78 29.38
N GLN A 170 5.33 -5.07 29.26
CA GLN A 170 6.06 -4.50 30.39
C GLN A 170 5.49 -3.13 30.82
N LEU A 171 4.97 -2.34 29.88
CA LEU A 171 4.30 -1.04 30.16
C LEU A 171 3.07 -1.19 31.06
N TRP A 172 2.31 -2.29 30.97
CA TRP A 172 1.19 -2.57 31.89
C TRP A 172 1.64 -2.84 33.34
N ARG A 173 2.87 -3.35 33.55
CA ARG A 173 3.46 -3.53 34.89
C ARG A 173 4.03 -2.22 35.48
N PHE A 174 4.20 -1.16 34.69
CA PHE A 174 4.73 0.13 35.12
C PHE A 174 3.70 1.10 35.71
N ILE A 175 2.41 0.77 35.68
CA ILE A 175 1.34 1.56 36.33
C ILE A 175 1.53 1.65 37.86
N ASN A 176 2.47 0.88 38.44
CA ASN A 176 2.77 0.86 39.87
C ASN A 176 4.19 1.30 40.28
N ILE A 177 4.98 1.92 39.40
CA ILE A 177 6.31 2.45 39.79
C ILE A 177 6.34 3.97 39.57
N THR A 178 6.19 4.72 40.65
CA THR A 178 6.47 6.16 40.68
C THR A 178 7.98 6.40 40.73
N GLY A 179 8.55 7.15 39.77
CA GLY A 179 9.93 7.64 39.87
C GLY A 179 10.64 7.93 38.54
N VAL A 180 11.82 8.54 38.65
CA VAL A 180 12.69 9.02 37.54
C VAL A 180 13.06 7.90 36.54
N MET A 181 13.06 6.62 36.96
CA MET A 181 13.33 5.49 36.06
C MET A 181 12.27 5.33 34.96
N VAL A 182 11.00 5.63 35.23
CA VAL A 182 9.94 5.58 34.21
C VAL A 182 10.15 6.65 33.14
N SER A 183 10.58 7.84 33.55
CA SER A 183 10.92 8.94 32.67
C SER A 183 12.02 8.55 31.66
N TYR A 184 13.08 7.88 32.10
CA TYR A 184 14.15 7.42 31.21
C TYR A 184 13.69 6.35 30.21
N VAL A 185 12.83 5.42 30.63
CA VAL A 185 12.26 4.39 29.73
C VAL A 185 11.38 5.04 28.66
N GLN A 186 10.55 6.02 29.03
CA GLN A 186 9.70 6.77 28.09
C GLN A 186 10.54 7.57 27.08
N ILE A 187 11.62 8.22 27.54
CA ILE A 187 12.56 8.90 26.63
C ILE A 187 13.15 7.90 25.63
N GLY A 188 13.58 6.72 26.08
CA GLY A 188 14.08 5.67 25.20
C GLY A 188 13.05 5.24 24.14
N LEU A 189 11.79 5.11 24.53
CA LEU A 189 10.69 4.78 23.61
C LEU A 189 10.44 5.89 22.57
N PHE A 190 10.45 7.16 22.98
CA PHE A 190 10.33 8.28 22.06
C PHE A 190 11.49 8.40 21.08
N CYS A 191 12.72 8.10 21.53
CA CYS A 191 13.87 8.02 20.64
C CYS A 191 13.71 6.91 19.59
N LEU A 192 13.25 5.72 20.00
CA LEU A 192 12.98 4.60 19.08
C LEU A 192 11.90 4.97 18.06
N MET A 193 10.79 5.55 18.52
CA MET A 193 9.69 5.95 17.63
C MET A 193 10.12 7.05 16.67
N SER A 194 10.90 8.02 17.13
CA SER A 194 11.50 9.06 16.29
C SER A 194 12.37 8.46 15.18
N PHE A 195 13.19 7.45 15.49
CA PHE A 195 14.01 6.77 14.50
C PHE A 195 13.18 6.07 13.42
N ILE A 196 12.09 5.40 13.83
CA ILE A 196 11.15 4.75 12.90
C ILE A 196 10.50 5.78 11.98
N THR A 197 9.98 6.87 12.56
CA THR A 197 9.25 7.88 11.77
C THR A 197 10.19 8.71 10.90
N LEU A 198 11.43 8.96 11.31
CA LEU A 198 12.43 9.72 10.53
C LEU A 198 12.74 9.08 9.17
N HIS A 199 12.69 7.76 9.04
CA HIS A 199 12.88 7.09 7.73
C HIS A 199 11.81 7.49 6.69
N MET A 200 10.62 7.89 7.16
CA MET A 200 9.50 8.22 6.28
C MET A 200 9.64 9.59 5.61
N ILE A 201 10.53 10.47 6.10
CA ILE A 201 10.81 11.80 5.53
C ILE A 201 11.28 11.72 4.07
N GLY A 202 11.89 10.59 3.69
CA GLY A 202 12.31 10.30 2.33
C GLY A 202 11.17 10.37 1.30
N SER A 203 9.92 10.19 1.73
CA SER A 203 8.73 10.25 0.88
C SER A 203 8.50 11.62 0.22
N LEU A 204 9.10 12.69 0.76
CA LEU A 204 9.11 14.00 0.12
C LEU A 204 9.83 14.00 -1.24
N HIS A 205 10.81 13.12 -1.43
CA HIS A 205 11.54 13.04 -2.69
C HIS A 205 10.70 12.42 -3.83
N PRO A 206 10.06 11.24 -3.67
CA PRO A 206 9.06 10.73 -4.61
C PRO A 206 7.94 11.72 -4.91
N TYR A 207 7.40 12.41 -3.90
CA TYR A 207 6.38 13.45 -4.11
C TYR A 207 6.83 14.53 -5.10
N ASN A 208 8.02 15.11 -4.87
CA ASN A 208 8.57 16.15 -5.73
C ASN A 208 8.86 15.62 -7.15
N PHE A 209 9.25 14.36 -7.27
CA PHE A 209 9.44 13.73 -8.57
C PHE A 209 8.12 13.53 -9.33
N ILE A 210 7.10 12.97 -8.69
CA ILE A 210 5.78 12.72 -9.30
C ILE A 210 5.17 14.04 -9.75
N ARG A 211 5.23 15.08 -8.90
CA ARG A 211 4.73 16.42 -9.23
C ARG A 211 5.35 16.99 -10.50
N LYS A 212 6.66 16.75 -10.73
CA LYS A 212 7.38 17.26 -11.91
C LYS A 212 7.18 16.40 -13.16
N ASN A 213 6.83 15.12 -13.00
CA ASN A 213 6.78 14.14 -14.09
C ASN A 213 5.40 13.49 -14.26
N ILE A 214 4.33 14.17 -13.85
CA ILE A 214 2.98 13.58 -13.76
C ILE A 214 2.49 12.93 -15.06
N LYS A 215 2.78 13.53 -16.22
CA LYS A 215 2.42 12.97 -17.53
C LYS A 215 3.10 11.63 -17.81
N VAL A 216 4.36 11.50 -17.40
CA VAL A 216 5.12 10.24 -17.54
C VAL A 216 4.54 9.20 -16.59
N VAL A 217 4.21 9.61 -15.36
CA VAL A 217 3.55 8.74 -14.37
C VAL A 217 2.23 8.20 -14.90
N GLN A 218 1.38 9.05 -15.46
CA GLN A 218 0.09 8.66 -16.03
C GLN A 218 0.22 7.81 -17.30
N LYS A 219 1.32 7.90 -18.05
CA LYS A 219 1.59 7.00 -19.18
C LYS A 219 1.78 5.55 -18.71
N VAL A 220 2.43 5.36 -17.56
CA VAL A 220 2.73 4.05 -16.99
C VAL A 220 1.61 3.56 -16.05
N TYR A 221 0.94 4.48 -15.36
CA TYR A 221 -0.19 4.23 -14.48
C TYR A 221 -1.38 5.12 -14.91
N PRO A 222 -2.15 4.72 -15.93
CA PRO A 222 -3.28 5.51 -16.45
C PRO A 222 -4.31 5.87 -15.38
N ASP A 223 -4.52 4.97 -14.42
CA ASP A 223 -5.50 5.13 -13.34
C ASP A 223 -5.05 6.10 -12.22
N PHE A 224 -3.82 6.63 -12.29
CA PHE A 224 -3.25 7.46 -11.24
C PHE A 224 -4.02 8.78 -11.07
N GLU A 225 -4.44 9.06 -9.82
CA GLU A 225 -5.34 10.17 -9.43
C GLU A 225 -6.79 10.09 -9.99
N ILE A 226 -7.13 9.05 -10.75
CA ILE A 226 -8.49 8.87 -11.28
C ILE A 226 -9.42 8.40 -10.17
N SER A 227 -10.65 8.90 -10.12
CA SER A 227 -11.60 8.49 -9.08
C SER A 227 -12.02 7.03 -9.21
N LYS A 228 -12.46 6.39 -8.12
CA LYS A 228 -12.95 5.00 -8.16
C LYS A 228 -14.07 4.77 -9.18
N LYS A 229 -14.94 5.78 -9.40
CA LYS A 229 -16.03 5.69 -10.38
C LYS A 229 -15.53 5.76 -11.82
N GLU A 230 -14.56 6.63 -12.09
CA GLU A 230 -13.97 6.80 -13.41
C GLU A 230 -13.06 5.62 -13.80
N ARG A 231 -12.30 5.05 -12.85
CA ARG A 231 -11.55 3.79 -13.08
C ARG A 231 -12.48 2.66 -13.49
N LYS A 232 -13.65 2.58 -12.83
CA LYS A 232 -14.71 1.61 -13.17
C LYS A 232 -15.42 1.93 -14.49
N ALA A 233 -15.32 3.16 -14.99
CA ALA A 233 -15.93 3.60 -16.23
C ALA A 233 -14.97 3.50 -17.42
N GLN A 234 -13.70 3.16 -17.20
CA GLN A 234 -12.63 3.17 -18.21
C GLN A 234 -12.66 1.96 -19.16
N GLY A 235 -13.84 1.38 -19.38
CA GLY A 235 -14.09 0.26 -20.27
C GLY A 235 -14.30 -1.06 -19.52
N ASP A 236 -14.99 -1.99 -20.20
CA ASP A 236 -15.15 -3.35 -19.72
C ASP A 236 -13.78 -4.03 -19.65
N ILE A 237 -13.44 -4.56 -18.47
CA ILE A 237 -12.20 -5.32 -18.26
C ILE A 237 -12.50 -6.79 -18.59
N TYR A 238 -11.57 -7.48 -19.24
CA TYR A 238 -11.74 -8.84 -19.73
C TYR A 238 -10.70 -9.80 -19.15
N THR A 239 -11.11 -11.04 -18.87
CA THR A 239 -10.24 -12.19 -18.63
C THR A 239 -10.19 -13.04 -19.88
N ILE A 240 -8.98 -13.45 -20.28
CA ILE A 240 -8.77 -14.32 -21.43
C ILE A 240 -8.57 -15.74 -20.91
N ALA A 241 -9.53 -16.62 -21.19
CA ALA A 241 -9.46 -18.03 -20.85
C ALA A 241 -8.97 -18.83 -22.06
N LEU A 242 -7.78 -19.40 -21.96
CA LEU A 242 -7.21 -20.33 -22.94
C LEU A 242 -7.71 -21.74 -22.63
N LEU A 243 -8.62 -22.23 -23.47
CA LEU A 243 -9.27 -23.54 -23.34
C LEU A 243 -8.51 -24.56 -24.18
N LYS A 244 -7.81 -25.47 -23.50
CA LYS A 244 -7.06 -26.57 -24.14
C LYS A 244 -7.36 -27.92 -23.48
N ARG A 245 -7.19 -29.01 -24.23
CA ARG A 245 -7.39 -30.39 -23.76
C ARG A 245 -6.14 -30.93 -23.07
N ASP A 246 -4.96 -30.64 -23.60
CA ASP A 246 -3.70 -31.15 -23.06
C ASP A 246 -3.09 -30.28 -21.93
N GLU A 247 -2.13 -30.84 -21.19
CA GLU A 247 -1.20 -30.05 -20.37
C GLU A 247 -0.23 -29.30 -21.31
N LEU A 248 -0.10 -27.99 -21.15
CA LEU A 248 0.93 -27.22 -21.87
C LEU A 248 1.65 -26.26 -20.96
N SER A 249 2.89 -26.00 -21.34
CA SER A 249 3.92 -25.24 -20.64
C SER A 249 3.60 -23.75 -20.54
N ASP A 250 4.22 -23.08 -19.56
CA ASP A 250 4.18 -21.63 -19.33
C ASP A 250 4.49 -20.77 -20.57
N ARG A 251 5.13 -21.35 -21.61
CA ARG A 251 5.42 -20.68 -22.88
C ARG A 251 4.18 -20.22 -23.64
N ASP A 252 3.05 -20.90 -23.51
CA ASP A 252 1.79 -20.52 -24.17
C ASP A 252 1.14 -19.29 -23.54
N ILE A 253 1.30 -19.13 -22.22
CA ILE A 253 0.80 -17.95 -21.50
C ILE A 253 1.66 -16.76 -21.87
N GLN A 254 2.98 -16.97 -21.95
CA GLN A 254 3.92 -15.93 -22.33
C GLN A 254 3.64 -15.40 -23.74
N SER A 255 3.38 -16.27 -24.73
CA SER A 255 3.08 -15.81 -26.10
C SER A 255 1.80 -14.99 -26.20
N VAL A 256 0.73 -15.40 -25.49
CA VAL A 256 -0.53 -14.64 -25.45
C VAL A 256 -0.37 -13.32 -24.70
N THR A 257 0.40 -13.33 -23.61
CA THR A 257 0.71 -12.12 -22.84
C THR A 257 1.60 -11.17 -23.64
N ASP A 258 2.51 -11.66 -24.45
CA ASP A 258 3.37 -10.84 -25.31
C ASP A 258 2.57 -10.23 -26.49
N GLU A 259 1.61 -10.96 -27.06
CA GLU A 259 0.76 -10.47 -28.16
C GLU A 259 -0.35 -9.51 -27.74
N LEU A 260 -0.86 -9.65 -26.50
CA LEU A 260 -2.00 -8.88 -25.99
C LEU A 260 -1.65 -7.95 -24.83
N GLY A 261 -0.41 -8.00 -24.32
CA GLY A 261 0.02 -7.24 -23.14
C GLY A 261 0.08 -5.72 -23.33
N ASP A 262 -0.08 -5.23 -24.56
CA ASP A 262 -0.26 -3.82 -24.90
C ASP A 262 -1.70 -3.33 -24.65
N LEU A 263 -2.65 -4.23 -24.42
CA LEU A 263 -4.06 -3.91 -24.20
C LEU A 263 -4.40 -3.73 -22.71
N GLN A 264 -4.87 -2.53 -22.36
CA GLN A 264 -5.18 -2.14 -20.98
C GLN A 264 -6.51 -2.70 -20.44
N ASN A 265 -7.36 -3.26 -21.30
CA ASN A 265 -8.66 -3.84 -20.93
C ASN A 265 -8.57 -5.35 -20.59
N ILE A 266 -7.37 -5.90 -20.36
CA ILE A 266 -7.18 -7.29 -19.95
C ILE A 266 -6.73 -7.34 -18.48
N SER A 267 -7.50 -8.01 -17.62
CA SER A 267 -7.12 -8.21 -16.21
C SER A 267 -6.15 -9.37 -16.02
N SER A 268 -6.38 -10.46 -16.75
CA SER A 268 -5.62 -11.70 -16.59
C SER A 268 -5.79 -12.62 -17.79
N VAL A 269 -4.74 -13.41 -18.05
CA VAL A 269 -4.77 -14.53 -18.98
C VAL A 269 -4.71 -15.80 -18.13
N LYS A 270 -5.76 -16.62 -18.22
CA LYS A 270 -5.88 -17.87 -17.45
C LYS A 270 -5.93 -19.04 -18.40
N LYS A 271 -5.19 -20.08 -18.06
CA LYS A 271 -5.28 -21.36 -18.75
C LYS A 271 -6.25 -22.25 -18.00
N VAL A 272 -7.20 -22.83 -18.73
CA VAL A 272 -8.23 -23.68 -18.16
C VAL A 272 -8.31 -24.96 -18.98
N ARG A 273 -8.20 -26.11 -18.30
CA ARG A 273 -8.53 -27.39 -18.94
C ARG A 273 -10.01 -27.36 -19.25
N MET A 274 -10.39 -27.79 -20.45
CA MET A 274 -11.81 -27.84 -20.82
C MET A 274 -12.66 -28.64 -19.84
N GLU A 275 -12.12 -29.71 -19.27
CA GLU A 275 -12.79 -30.56 -18.27
C GLU A 275 -13.20 -29.78 -17.01
N ASN A 276 -12.48 -28.70 -16.69
CA ASN A 276 -12.71 -27.86 -15.52
C ASN A 276 -13.48 -26.58 -15.85
N PHE A 277 -13.90 -26.39 -17.10
CA PHE A 277 -14.65 -25.24 -17.56
C PHE A 277 -16.11 -25.64 -17.81
N ASP A 278 -17.06 -24.76 -17.49
CA ASP A 278 -18.48 -25.00 -17.74
C ASP A 278 -18.80 -24.78 -19.23
N VAL A 279 -18.47 -25.81 -20.01
CA VAL A 279 -18.66 -25.89 -21.45
C VAL A 279 -20.14 -25.77 -21.85
N GLY A 280 -21.05 -26.32 -21.04
CA GLY A 280 -22.51 -26.19 -21.28
C GLY A 280 -23.00 -24.75 -21.13
N GLY A 281 -22.45 -24.01 -20.16
CA GLY A 281 -22.67 -22.57 -20.02
C GLY A 281 -22.25 -21.77 -21.26
N LEU A 282 -21.14 -22.14 -21.89
CA LEU A 282 -20.62 -21.47 -23.09
C LEU A 282 -21.50 -21.72 -24.34
N GLN A 283 -22.01 -22.94 -24.51
CA GLN A 283 -22.95 -23.28 -25.60
C GLN A 283 -24.23 -22.45 -25.55
N ASN A 284 -24.76 -22.24 -24.33
CA ASN A 284 -25.96 -21.44 -24.12
C ASN A 284 -25.77 -19.98 -24.53
N VAL A 285 -24.54 -19.45 -24.45
CA VAL A 285 -24.21 -18.06 -24.81
C VAL A 285 -24.01 -17.89 -26.32
N PHE A 286 -23.29 -18.81 -26.98
CA PHE A 286 -22.89 -18.60 -28.38
C PHE A 286 -23.64 -19.41 -29.43
N GLN A 287 -24.50 -20.39 -29.06
CA GLN A 287 -25.38 -21.23 -29.91
C GLN A 287 -24.76 -21.97 -31.13
N LYS A 288 -23.66 -21.49 -31.71
CA LYS A 288 -22.98 -21.94 -32.94
C LYS A 288 -21.52 -22.34 -32.72
N VAL A 289 -21.05 -22.29 -31.48
CA VAL A 289 -19.67 -22.68 -31.13
C VAL A 289 -19.69 -24.15 -30.73
N ASP A 290 -18.83 -24.96 -31.36
CA ASP A 290 -18.51 -26.30 -30.87
C ASP A 290 -17.48 -26.14 -29.74
N PRO A 291 -17.90 -26.22 -28.46
CA PRO A 291 -17.02 -25.95 -27.34
C PRO A 291 -16.05 -27.11 -27.05
N THR A 292 -16.11 -28.18 -27.86
CA THR A 292 -15.13 -29.27 -27.78
C THR A 292 -13.82 -28.89 -28.48
N VAL A 293 -13.82 -27.85 -29.31
CA VAL A 293 -12.62 -27.36 -30.03
C VAL A 293 -11.80 -26.45 -29.12
N GLU A 294 -10.47 -26.57 -29.16
CA GLU A 294 -9.58 -25.69 -28.40
C GLU A 294 -9.73 -24.24 -28.86
N GLY A 295 -9.75 -23.30 -27.91
CA GLY A 295 -10.05 -21.92 -28.25
C GLY A 295 -9.83 -20.95 -27.11
N ILE A 296 -10.22 -19.70 -27.36
CA ILE A 296 -9.97 -18.57 -26.49
C ILE A 296 -11.31 -17.91 -26.16
N ALA A 297 -11.68 -17.93 -24.89
CA ALA A 297 -12.86 -17.21 -24.42
C ALA A 297 -12.45 -15.85 -23.81
N VAL A 298 -13.14 -14.80 -24.21
CA VAL A 298 -13.00 -13.45 -23.66
C VAL A 298 -14.17 -13.21 -22.72
N ILE A 299 -13.89 -13.13 -21.43
CA ILE A 299 -14.90 -13.09 -20.37
C ILE A 299 -14.87 -11.72 -19.73
N LYS A 300 -16.01 -11.01 -19.73
CA LYS A 300 -16.11 -9.72 -19.06
C LYS A 300 -16.00 -9.92 -17.54
N VAL A 301 -15.12 -9.15 -16.92
CA VAL A 301 -14.90 -9.16 -15.48
C VAL A 301 -16.00 -8.36 -14.80
N ASP A 302 -16.84 -9.06 -14.04
CA ASP A 302 -17.74 -8.42 -13.08
C ASP A 302 -17.00 -8.22 -11.75
N GLU A 303 -16.30 -7.07 -11.63
CA GLU A 303 -15.56 -6.73 -10.41
C GLU A 303 -16.48 -6.62 -9.19
N SER A 304 -17.70 -6.11 -9.36
CA SER A 304 -18.70 -6.02 -8.28
C SER A 304 -18.98 -7.39 -7.70
N ARG A 305 -19.27 -8.36 -8.57
CA ARG A 305 -19.55 -9.74 -8.17
C ARG A 305 -18.32 -10.43 -7.61
N LEU A 306 -17.12 -10.15 -8.14
CA LEU A 306 -15.87 -10.68 -7.62
C LEU A 306 -15.64 -10.24 -6.17
N GLU A 307 -15.80 -8.95 -5.90
CA GLU A 307 -15.67 -8.38 -4.56
C GLU A 307 -16.74 -8.88 -3.59
N GLU A 308 -17.99 -9.00 -4.04
CA GLU A 308 -19.06 -9.56 -3.23
C GLU A 308 -18.79 -11.02 -2.86
N GLU A 309 -18.35 -11.84 -3.80
CA GLU A 309 -18.03 -13.25 -3.56
C GLU A 309 -16.78 -13.42 -2.68
N LYS A 310 -15.76 -12.56 -2.84
CA LYS A 310 -14.60 -12.52 -1.92
C LYS A 310 -15.05 -12.20 -0.49
N LYS A 311 -15.86 -11.15 -0.30
CA LYS A 311 -16.41 -10.79 1.03
C LYS A 311 -17.30 -11.89 1.61
N LYS A 312 -18.11 -12.55 0.78
CA LYS A 312 -18.95 -13.67 1.21
C LYS A 312 -18.10 -14.84 1.67
N MET A 313 -17.04 -15.18 0.92
CA MET A 313 -16.06 -16.20 1.31
C MET A 313 -15.36 -15.82 2.61
N GLU A 314 -14.87 -14.60 2.74
CA GLU A 314 -14.22 -14.10 3.95
C GLU A 314 -15.15 -14.21 5.14
N ARG A 315 -16.40 -13.72 5.06
CA ARG A 315 -17.40 -13.84 6.14
C ARG A 315 -17.65 -15.27 6.57
N THR A 316 -17.76 -16.18 5.59
CA THR A 316 -18.06 -17.60 5.84
C THR A 316 -16.86 -18.33 6.44
N LYS A 317 -15.65 -18.02 5.99
CA LYS A 317 -14.41 -18.69 6.40
C LYS A 317 -13.68 -17.98 7.55
N ARG A 318 -14.11 -16.78 7.94
CA ARG A 318 -13.52 -15.97 9.01
C ARG A 318 -13.37 -16.74 10.31
N TRP A 319 -14.39 -17.50 10.69
CA TRP A 319 -14.39 -18.31 11.92
C TRP A 319 -13.47 -19.52 11.82
N LYS A 320 -13.40 -20.16 10.65
CA LYS A 320 -12.53 -21.30 10.39
C LYS A 320 -11.04 -20.91 10.42
N TYR A 321 -10.71 -19.68 10.05
CA TYR A 321 -9.35 -19.15 9.98
C TYR A 321 -9.11 -17.99 10.96
N PHE A 322 -9.85 -17.91 12.06
CA PHE A 322 -9.80 -16.75 12.96
C PHE A 322 -8.38 -16.41 13.50
N PHE A 323 -7.51 -17.42 13.61
CA PHE A 323 -6.12 -17.28 14.04
C PHE A 323 -5.08 -17.55 12.93
N LYS A 324 -5.51 -17.77 11.68
CA LYS A 324 -4.62 -18.09 10.55
C LYS A 324 -5.00 -17.27 9.33
N LYS A 325 -4.03 -16.85 8.53
CA LYS A 325 -4.35 -16.21 7.24
C LYS A 325 -5.15 -17.20 6.38
N ILE A 326 -6.25 -16.75 5.76
CA ILE A 326 -6.99 -17.56 4.79
C ILE A 326 -6.01 -17.96 3.66
N PRO A 327 -5.87 -19.24 3.31
CA PRO A 327 -4.95 -19.68 2.27
C PRO A 327 -5.24 -19.02 0.92
N GLU A 328 -4.19 -18.66 0.19
CA GLU A 328 -4.30 -18.00 -1.12
C GLU A 328 -5.11 -18.82 -2.14
N LYS A 329 -4.99 -20.15 -2.09
CA LYS A 329 -5.79 -21.09 -2.89
C LYS A 329 -7.31 -20.92 -2.72
N GLU A 330 -7.77 -20.40 -1.58
CA GLU A 330 -9.21 -20.16 -1.35
C GLU A 330 -9.68 -18.88 -2.06
N TYR A 331 -8.84 -17.86 -2.14
CA TYR A 331 -9.10 -16.68 -2.95
C TYR A 331 -9.05 -17.04 -4.44
N GLU A 332 -8.07 -17.84 -4.85
CA GLU A 332 -7.91 -18.30 -6.24
C GLU A 332 -9.15 -19.08 -6.73
N LYS A 333 -9.74 -19.94 -5.88
CA LYS A 333 -11.00 -20.64 -6.21
C LYS A 333 -12.17 -19.68 -6.44
N VAL A 334 -12.33 -18.69 -5.58
CA VAL A 334 -13.40 -17.68 -5.71
C VAL A 334 -13.18 -16.85 -6.97
N GLU A 335 -11.94 -16.46 -7.21
CA GLU A 335 -11.55 -15.67 -8.36
C GLU A 335 -11.76 -16.43 -9.67
N ASN A 336 -11.30 -17.68 -9.76
CA ASN A 336 -11.52 -18.53 -10.93
C ASN A 336 -13.02 -18.74 -11.21
N ARG A 337 -13.84 -18.93 -10.18
CA ARG A 337 -15.29 -19.10 -10.37
C ARG A 337 -15.98 -17.87 -10.97
N VAL A 338 -15.51 -16.66 -10.64
CA VAL A 338 -16.11 -15.42 -11.16
C VAL A 338 -15.50 -15.01 -12.49
N LEU A 339 -14.17 -15.11 -12.63
CA LEU A 339 -13.44 -14.73 -13.84
C LEU A 339 -13.58 -15.74 -14.99
N LEU A 340 -13.98 -16.98 -14.70
CA LEU A 340 -14.21 -18.04 -15.69
C LEU A 340 -15.70 -18.37 -15.82
N ASP A 341 -16.61 -17.48 -15.43
CA ASP A 341 -18.06 -17.70 -15.59
C ASP A 341 -18.44 -17.60 -17.09
N PRO A 342 -18.85 -18.70 -17.73
CA PRO A 342 -19.15 -18.70 -19.17
C PRO A 342 -20.27 -17.75 -19.55
N LYS A 343 -21.18 -17.42 -18.62
CA LYS A 343 -22.30 -16.49 -18.85
C LYS A 343 -21.84 -15.06 -19.11
N GLN A 344 -20.64 -14.71 -18.67
CA GLN A 344 -20.03 -13.39 -18.90
C GLN A 344 -19.13 -13.37 -20.15
N SER A 345 -19.04 -14.49 -20.88
CA SER A 345 -18.29 -14.56 -22.12
C SER A 345 -18.89 -13.61 -23.18
N LYS A 346 -18.03 -12.79 -23.78
CA LYS A 346 -18.38 -11.86 -24.86
C LYS A 346 -17.88 -12.31 -26.23
N LEU A 347 -16.81 -13.09 -26.25
CA LEU A 347 -16.29 -13.71 -27.46
C LEU A 347 -15.78 -15.11 -27.14
N TYR A 348 -15.93 -16.01 -28.11
CA TYR A 348 -15.14 -17.22 -28.22
C TYR A 348 -14.53 -17.27 -29.62
N ALA A 349 -13.22 -17.49 -29.71
CA ALA A 349 -12.49 -17.52 -30.96
C ALA A 349 -11.38 -18.57 -30.94
N GLU A 350 -11.08 -19.17 -32.10
CA GLU A 350 -9.99 -20.13 -32.24
C GLU A 350 -8.63 -19.44 -32.41
N ARG A 351 -8.62 -18.16 -32.79
CA ARG A 351 -7.41 -17.39 -33.14
C ARG A 351 -7.26 -16.12 -32.30
N LEU A 352 -6.03 -15.84 -31.87
CA LEU A 352 -5.64 -14.63 -31.14
C LEU A 352 -5.93 -13.33 -31.89
N THR A 353 -5.85 -13.36 -33.22
CA THR A 353 -6.13 -12.20 -34.08
C THR A 353 -7.57 -11.69 -33.94
N GLU A 354 -8.53 -12.60 -33.75
CA GLU A 354 -9.95 -12.26 -33.58
C GLU A 354 -10.21 -11.68 -32.20
N VAL A 355 -9.57 -12.26 -31.18
CA VAL A 355 -9.59 -11.74 -29.80
C VAL A 355 -9.03 -10.32 -29.75
N ARG A 356 -7.89 -10.08 -30.40
CA ARG A 356 -7.27 -8.75 -30.46
C ARG A 356 -8.17 -7.74 -31.17
N ALA A 357 -8.77 -8.12 -32.30
CA ALA A 357 -9.69 -7.24 -33.04
C ALA A 357 -10.93 -6.86 -32.21
N PHE A 358 -11.49 -7.82 -31.47
CA PHE A 358 -12.61 -7.56 -30.55
C PHE A 358 -12.21 -6.60 -29.42
N LEU A 359 -11.09 -6.86 -28.73
CA LEU A 359 -10.62 -6.02 -27.62
C LEU A 359 -10.24 -4.60 -28.05
N LEU A 360 -9.77 -4.42 -29.29
CA LEU A 360 -9.51 -3.10 -29.89
C LEU A 360 -10.80 -2.35 -30.22
N LYS A 361 -11.86 -3.06 -30.64
CA LYS A 361 -13.16 -2.48 -30.96
C LYS A 361 -13.90 -2.01 -29.71
N GLU A 362 -13.83 -2.78 -28.62
CA GLU A 362 -14.43 -2.44 -27.32
C GLU A 362 -13.68 -1.32 -26.56
N LYS A 363 -12.56 -0.83 -27.12
CA LYS A 363 -11.79 0.31 -26.60
C LYS A 363 -12.27 1.66 -27.15
N GLY A 364 -13.01 1.64 -28.27
CA GLY A 364 -13.59 2.82 -28.93
C GLY A 364 -15.04 3.02 -28.54
#